data_AF-A0A843EYB1-F1
#
_entry.id   AF-A0A843EYB1-F1
#
_cell.length_a   1.000
_cell.length_b   1.000
_cell.length_c   1.000
_cell.angle_alpha   90.00
_cell.angle_beta   90.00
_cell.angle_gamma   90.00
#
_symmetry.space_group_name_H-M   'P 1'
#
loop_
_entity.id
_entity.type
_entity.pdbx_description
1 polymer ?
#
loop_
_entity_poly.entity_id
_entity_poly.type
_entity_poly.pdbx_seq_one_letter_code
_entity_poly.pdbx_strand_id
1 'polypeptide(L)'
;MSANIEKMYYAYSANDDIKAKGEYGGVVTTIMKYLLESGTVDAVVGVEEGHDLYDAVPCLVTEPEDILKTAGSIHCGTLNLAKFVYKYLDGCRDMKVAVSCKPCDAMTIRELIKRGKIIGDNIIMIGVNCGGTLPPVPTMNMIKEVYELDPNKTTRQTAIPFSWCW
;
A
#
# COMPACT_ATOMS: atom_id res chain seq x y z
N MET A 1 -1.83 -18.78 7.75
CA MET A 1 -0.51 -18.77 7.09
C MET A 1 0.48 -18.20 8.07
N SER A 2 1.42 -19.00 8.58
CA SER A 2 2.56 -18.50 9.34
C SER A 2 3.59 -17.96 8.35
N ALA A 3 3.96 -16.69 8.47
CA ALA A 3 5.12 -16.16 7.78
C ALA A 3 6.37 -16.67 8.50
N ASN A 4 7.38 -17.12 7.76
CA ASN A 4 8.70 -17.36 8.35
C ASN A 4 9.34 -16.00 8.58
N ILE A 5 9.37 -15.58 9.85
CA ILE A 5 9.91 -14.29 10.26
C ILE A 5 11.34 -14.51 10.75
N GLU A 6 12.31 -13.91 10.07
CA GLU A 6 13.70 -13.96 10.52
C GLU A 6 13.90 -13.06 11.74
N LYS A 7 13.44 -11.80 11.65
CA LYS A 7 13.57 -10.76 12.68
C LYS A 7 12.34 -9.86 12.72
N MET A 8 12.09 -9.25 13.87
CA MET A 8 11.02 -8.29 14.09
C MET A 8 11.57 -7.07 14.84
N TYR A 9 11.22 -5.87 14.36
CA TYR A 9 11.69 -4.61 14.90
C TYR A 9 10.54 -3.61 14.98
N TYR A 10 10.60 -2.71 15.96
CA TYR A 10 9.87 -1.45 15.93
C TYR A 10 10.70 -0.42 15.18
N ALA A 11 10.10 0.23 14.19
CA ALA A 11 10.78 1.20 13.35
C ALA A 11 9.87 2.39 13.05
N TYR A 12 10.50 3.54 12.85
CA TYR A 12 9.88 4.80 12.47
C TYR A 12 10.75 5.47 11.41
N SER A 13 10.12 6.22 10.51
CA SER A 13 10.85 7.05 9.57
C SER A 13 11.62 8.14 10.30
N ALA A 14 12.87 8.35 9.90
CA ALA A 14 13.66 9.49 10.33
C ALA A 14 13.29 10.78 9.57
N ASN A 15 12.48 10.68 8.52
CA ASN A 15 12.00 11.82 7.74
C ASN A 15 10.65 12.30 8.29
N ASP A 16 10.61 13.55 8.75
CA ASP A 16 9.42 14.12 9.39
C ASP A 16 8.23 14.26 8.45
N ASP A 17 8.46 14.54 7.16
CA ASP A 17 7.37 14.64 6.17
C ASP A 17 6.70 13.27 5.94
N ILE A 18 7.51 12.21 5.80
CA ILE A 18 7.03 10.84 5.68
C ILE A 18 6.31 10.40 6.94
N LYS A 19 6.82 10.80 8.12
CA LYS A 19 6.21 10.49 9.40
C LYS A 19 4.86 11.20 9.58
N ALA A 20 4.74 12.45 9.16
CA ALA A 20 3.49 13.22 9.24
C ALA A 20 2.42 12.64 8.31
N LYS A 21 2.79 12.29 7.07
CA LYS A 21 1.83 11.79 6.08
C LYS A 21 1.55 10.29 6.19
N GLY A 22 2.47 9.51 6.74
CA GLY A 22 2.27 8.08 6.97
C GLY A 22 1.16 7.79 7.97
N GLU A 23 0.51 6.63 7.79
CA GLU A 23 -0.57 6.18 8.70
C GLU A 23 -0.05 5.88 10.11
N TYR A 24 1.12 5.25 10.17
CA TYR A 24 1.83 4.89 11.40
C TYR A 24 3.22 5.55 11.41
N GLY A 25 4.28 4.76 11.51
CA GLY A 25 5.66 5.27 11.51
C GLY A 25 6.23 5.61 10.13
N GLY A 26 5.46 5.56 9.04
CA GLY A 26 5.96 5.88 7.69
C GLY A 26 7.05 4.93 7.15
N VAL A 27 7.21 3.75 7.74
CA VAL A 27 8.28 2.79 7.41
C VAL A 27 8.15 2.28 5.98
N VAL A 28 6.95 1.93 5.53
CA VAL A 28 6.69 1.42 4.17
C VAL A 28 7.14 2.44 3.12
N THR A 29 6.68 3.69 3.25
CA THR A 29 7.07 4.78 2.36
C THR A 29 8.56 5.05 2.41
N THR A 30 9.19 4.96 3.57
CA THR A 30 10.65 5.15 3.72
C THR A 30 11.43 4.06 2.99
N ILE A 31 11.02 2.79 3.12
CA ILE A 31 11.65 1.67 2.42
C ILE A 31 11.47 1.84 0.91
N MET A 32 10.28 2.17 0.45
CA MET A 32 10.00 2.39 -0.98
C MET A 32 10.83 3.53 -1.56
N LYS A 33 10.90 4.65 -0.84
CA LYS A 33 11.73 5.80 -1.23
C LYS A 33 13.18 5.39 -1.37
N TYR A 34 13.71 4.70 -0.36
CA TYR A 34 15.09 4.23 -0.36
C TYR A 34 15.37 3.27 -1.54
N LEU A 35 14.45 2.36 -1.86
CA LEU A 35 14.63 1.43 -2.99
C LEU A 35 14.72 2.14 -4.34
N LEU A 36 13.97 3.24 -4.53
CA LEU A 36 14.08 4.09 -5.71
C LEU A 36 15.38 4.90 -5.71
N GLU A 37 15.69 5.59 -4.61
CA GLU A 37 16.91 6.42 -4.50
C GLU A 37 18.19 5.61 -4.67
N SER A 38 18.20 4.37 -4.18
CA SER A 38 19.35 3.48 -4.31
C SER A 38 19.45 2.80 -5.68
N GLY A 39 18.46 2.97 -6.57
CA GLY A 39 18.36 2.25 -7.84
C GLY A 39 18.19 0.73 -7.70
N THR A 40 17.68 0.25 -6.56
CA THR A 40 17.38 -1.20 -6.38
C THR A 40 16.18 -1.60 -7.26
N VAL A 41 15.24 -0.67 -7.43
CA VAL A 41 14.08 -0.81 -8.32
C VAL A 41 14.01 0.41 -9.24
N ASP A 42 13.46 0.21 -10.42
CA ASP A 42 13.24 1.27 -11.40
C ASP A 42 11.94 2.04 -11.13
N ALA A 43 10.97 1.38 -10.48
CA ALA A 43 9.67 2.00 -10.15
C ALA A 43 9.04 1.40 -8.88
N VAL A 44 8.16 2.17 -8.26
CA VAL A 44 7.28 1.73 -7.18
C VAL A 44 5.83 1.77 -7.63
N VAL A 45 5.10 0.69 -7.37
CA VAL A 45 3.64 0.62 -7.51
C VAL A 45 3.01 0.86 -6.14
N GLY A 46 2.25 1.94 -6.06
CA GLY A 46 1.51 2.33 -4.88
C GLY A 46 0.05 2.62 -5.18
N VAL A 47 -0.61 3.24 -4.21
CA VAL A 47 -1.97 3.73 -4.32
C VAL A 47 -1.97 5.18 -3.87
N GLU A 48 -2.58 6.04 -4.67
CA GLU A 48 -2.84 7.44 -4.32
C GLU A 48 -4.34 7.69 -4.17
N GLU A 49 -4.68 8.80 -3.53
CA GLU A 49 -6.04 9.29 -3.43
C GLU A 49 -6.52 9.77 -4.80
N GLY A 50 -7.69 9.28 -5.22
CA GLY A 50 -8.31 9.67 -6.48
C GLY A 50 -9.09 10.98 -6.35
N HIS A 51 -10.42 10.89 -6.44
CA HIS A 51 -11.28 12.05 -6.19
C HIS A 51 -11.39 12.40 -4.69
N ASP A 52 -11.39 11.39 -3.83
CA ASP A 52 -11.54 11.53 -2.38
C ASP A 52 -10.96 10.32 -1.64
N LEU A 53 -11.00 10.35 -0.31
CA LEU A 53 -10.52 9.30 0.59
C LEU A 53 -11.17 7.92 0.36
N TYR A 54 -12.29 7.85 -0.36
CA TYR A 54 -13.00 6.61 -0.65
C TYR A 54 -12.64 6.05 -2.04
N ASP A 55 -11.96 6.84 -2.87
CA ASP A 55 -11.49 6.46 -4.20
C ASP A 55 -9.98 6.26 -4.23
N ALA A 56 -9.58 5.06 -4.63
CA ALA A 56 -8.19 4.66 -4.64
C ALA A 56 -7.73 4.43 -6.07
N VAL A 57 -6.60 5.03 -6.44
CA VAL A 57 -6.04 4.91 -7.79
C VAL A 57 -4.65 4.26 -7.72
N PRO A 58 -4.40 3.14 -8.43
CA PRO A 58 -3.05 2.61 -8.57
C PRO A 58 -2.17 3.61 -9.32
N CYS A 59 -0.98 3.86 -8.80
CA CYS A 59 -0.01 4.75 -9.43
C CYS A 59 1.36 4.10 -9.55
N LEU A 60 2.10 4.51 -10.59
CA LEU A 60 3.48 4.12 -10.83
C LEU A 60 4.37 5.32 -10.56
N VAL A 61 5.26 5.19 -9.58
CA VAL A 61 6.18 6.24 -9.15
C VAL A 61 7.59 5.88 -9.58
N THR A 62 8.23 6.72 -10.37
CA THR A 62 9.64 6.56 -10.78
C THR A 62 10.56 7.53 -10.07
N GLU A 63 10.04 8.71 -9.70
CA GLU A 63 10.81 9.74 -9.00
C GLU A 63 10.65 9.60 -7.47
N PRO A 64 11.75 9.56 -6.69
CA PRO A 64 11.68 9.44 -5.23
C PRO A 64 10.87 10.52 -4.52
N GLU A 65 10.79 11.71 -5.10
CA GLU A 65 10.06 12.87 -4.55
C GLU A 65 8.55 12.64 -4.54
N ASP A 66 8.06 11.90 -5.53
CA ASP A 66 6.63 11.62 -5.72
C ASP A 66 6.12 10.50 -4.81
N ILE A 67 7.00 9.78 -4.12
CA ILE A 67 6.61 8.65 -3.27
C ILE A 67 5.66 9.05 -2.14
N LEU A 68 5.74 10.31 -1.70
CA LEU A 68 4.85 10.87 -0.68
C LEU A 68 3.38 10.87 -1.12
N LYS A 69 3.07 10.83 -2.41
CA LYS A 69 1.69 10.68 -2.92
C LYS A 69 1.07 9.35 -2.51
N THR A 70 1.90 8.33 -2.33
CA THR A 70 1.46 6.97 -1.94
C THR A 70 1.42 6.75 -0.43
N ALA A 71 1.78 7.77 0.36
CA ALA A 71 1.82 7.69 1.81
C ALA A 71 0.41 7.81 2.41
N GLY A 72 0.07 6.88 3.30
CA GLY A 72 -1.22 6.80 3.98
C GLY A 72 -1.90 5.46 3.75
N SER A 73 -3.06 5.26 4.37
CA SER A 73 -3.90 4.08 4.13
C SER A 73 -5.26 4.47 3.58
N ILE A 74 -5.63 3.89 2.45
CA ILE A 74 -6.95 4.05 1.83
C ILE A 74 -7.73 2.75 2.01
N HIS A 75 -8.64 2.72 2.99
CA HIS A 75 -9.36 1.50 3.39
C HIS A 75 -10.52 1.13 2.45
N CYS A 76 -10.96 2.07 1.61
CA CYS A 76 -12.04 1.85 0.66
C CYS A 76 -11.57 1.43 -0.74
N GLY A 77 -10.27 1.41 -0.98
CA GLY A 77 -9.69 0.97 -2.24
C GLY A 77 -9.75 -0.55 -2.42
N THR A 78 -10.81 -1.05 -3.06
CA THR A 78 -10.91 -2.46 -3.52
C THR A 78 -10.08 -2.68 -4.78
N LEU A 79 -8.79 -2.43 -4.67
CA LEU A 79 -7.82 -2.62 -5.73
C LEU A 79 -7.06 -3.92 -5.54
N ASN A 80 -6.75 -4.60 -6.64
CA ASN A 80 -5.78 -5.67 -6.68
C ASN A 80 -4.57 -5.20 -7.50
N LEU A 81 -3.47 -4.90 -6.80
CA LEU A 81 -2.26 -4.36 -7.42
C LEU A 81 -1.51 -5.40 -8.25
N ALA A 82 -1.72 -6.69 -7.98
CA ALA A 82 -1.17 -7.76 -8.81
C ALA A 82 -1.71 -7.69 -10.25
N LYS A 83 -2.98 -7.31 -10.41
CA LYS A 83 -3.58 -7.10 -11.75
C LYS A 83 -2.93 -5.91 -12.45
N PHE A 84 -2.61 -4.85 -11.70
CA PHE A 84 -1.93 -3.68 -12.25
C PHE A 84 -0.55 -4.07 -12.80
N VAL A 85 0.26 -4.73 -11.97
CA VAL A 85 1.60 -5.23 -12.35
C VAL A 85 1.53 -6.16 -13.56
N TYR A 86 0.64 -7.16 -13.55
CA TYR A 86 0.56 -8.13 -14.63
C TYR A 86 0.08 -7.52 -15.95
N LYS A 87 -0.97 -6.70 -15.92
CA LYS A 87 -1.60 -6.21 -17.17
C LYS A 87 -0.94 -4.97 -17.73
N TYR A 88 -0.45 -4.07 -16.88
CA TYR A 88 0.02 -2.74 -17.31
C TYR A 88 1.54 -2.60 -17.28
N LEU A 89 2.25 -3.41 -16.48
CA LEU A 89 3.71 -3.45 -16.43
C LEU A 89 4.30 -4.70 -17.09
N ASP A 90 3.49 -5.39 -17.90
CA ASP A 90 3.81 -6.66 -18.55
C ASP A 90 4.49 -7.69 -17.62
N GLY A 91 4.10 -7.72 -16.35
CA GLY A 91 4.68 -8.64 -15.38
C GLY A 91 6.16 -8.41 -15.07
N CYS A 92 6.62 -7.15 -15.12
CA CYS A 92 7.98 -6.75 -14.73
C CYS A 92 9.08 -7.39 -15.59
N ARG A 93 8.86 -7.52 -16.91
CA ARG A 93 9.90 -8.03 -17.82
C ARG A 93 11.01 -7.03 -18.08
N ASP A 94 10.63 -5.76 -18.25
CA ASP A 94 11.55 -4.70 -18.66
C ASP A 94 11.99 -3.77 -17.51
N MET A 95 11.45 -3.98 -16.32
CA MET A 95 11.72 -3.14 -15.15
C MET A 95 11.62 -3.91 -13.84
N LYS A 96 12.42 -3.51 -12.86
CA LYS A 96 12.32 -3.94 -11.46
C LYS A 96 11.37 -3.04 -10.70
N VAL A 97 10.42 -3.64 -10.00
CA VAL A 97 9.33 -2.91 -9.36
C VAL A 97 9.21 -3.29 -7.89
N ALA A 98 9.10 -2.30 -7.01
CA ALA A 98 8.62 -2.52 -5.66
C ALA A 98 7.10 -2.26 -5.60
N VAL A 99 6.33 -3.11 -4.91
CA VAL A 99 4.87 -2.96 -4.82
C VAL A 99 4.43 -3.01 -3.36
N SER A 100 3.57 -2.06 -2.94
CA SER A 100 2.84 -2.21 -1.67
C SER A 100 1.79 -3.29 -1.86
N CYS A 101 1.82 -4.34 -1.07
CA CYS A 101 0.91 -5.47 -1.27
C CYS A 101 0.11 -5.76 0.00
N LYS A 102 -1.21 -5.82 -0.15
CA LYS A 102 -2.08 -6.47 0.83
C LYS A 102 -1.84 -8.00 0.75
N PRO A 103 -2.22 -8.78 1.77
CA PRO A 103 -2.05 -10.23 1.73
C PRO A 103 -2.68 -10.91 0.51
N CYS A 104 -3.83 -10.40 0.04
CA CYS A 104 -4.48 -10.87 -1.18
C CYS A 104 -3.68 -10.56 -2.46
N ASP A 105 -3.05 -9.38 -2.54
CA ASP A 105 -2.16 -9.01 -3.64
C ASP A 105 -0.93 -9.92 -3.67
N ALA A 106 -0.27 -10.11 -2.53
CA ALA A 106 0.91 -10.95 -2.40
C ALA A 106 0.63 -12.41 -2.81
N MET A 107 -0.54 -12.95 -2.42
CA MET A 107 -0.97 -14.28 -2.86
C MET A 107 -1.18 -14.34 -4.39
N THR A 108 -1.80 -13.30 -4.96
CA THR A 108 -2.04 -13.22 -6.41
C THR A 108 -0.73 -13.11 -7.19
N ILE A 109 0.18 -12.23 -6.77
CA ILE A 109 1.51 -12.06 -7.36
C ILE A 109 2.27 -13.37 -7.34
N ARG A 110 2.32 -14.06 -6.20
CA ARG A 110 3.03 -15.34 -6.07
C ARG A 110 2.48 -16.41 -7.03
N GLU A 111 1.16 -16.46 -7.22
CA GLU A 111 0.55 -17.38 -8.17
C GLU A 111 0.86 -17.01 -9.63
N LEU A 112 0.90 -15.72 -9.94
CA LEU A 112 1.30 -15.23 -11.26
C LEU A 112 2.78 -15.50 -11.57
N ILE A 113 3.66 -15.43 -10.56
CA ILE A 113 5.07 -15.81 -10.68
C ILE A 113 5.19 -17.29 -11.06
N LYS A 114 4.48 -18.19 -10.35
CA LYS A 114 4.48 -19.64 -10.66
C LYS A 114 4.03 -19.96 -12.08
N ARG A 115 3.17 -19.12 -12.65
CA ARG A 115 2.64 -19.24 -14.02
C ARG A 115 3.53 -18.57 -15.07
N GLY A 116 4.69 -18.04 -14.69
CA GLY A 116 5.60 -17.30 -15.58
C GLY A 116 5.00 -15.99 -16.10
N LYS A 117 3.96 -15.47 -15.45
CA LYS A 117 3.26 -14.24 -15.85
C LYS A 117 3.90 -13.00 -15.24
N ILE A 118 4.57 -13.13 -14.10
CA ILE A 118 5.40 -12.10 -13.46
C ILE A 118 6.80 -12.66 -13.29
N ILE A 119 7.82 -11.85 -13.58
CA ILE A 119 9.22 -12.20 -13.32
C ILE A 119 9.51 -11.96 -11.83
N GLY A 120 9.63 -13.05 -11.07
CA GLY A 120 9.83 -13.01 -9.61
C GLY A 120 11.08 -12.23 -9.19
N ASP A 121 12.15 -12.32 -9.97
CA ASP A 121 13.43 -11.65 -9.68
C ASP A 121 13.36 -10.12 -9.85
N ASN A 122 12.35 -9.63 -10.56
CA ASN A 122 12.15 -8.21 -10.84
C ASN A 122 11.06 -7.59 -9.96
N ILE A 123 10.56 -8.30 -8.94
CA ILE A 123 9.51 -7.77 -8.06
C ILE A 123 9.87 -7.87 -6.58
N ILE A 124 9.80 -6.72 -5.89
CA ILE A 124 9.95 -6.63 -4.44
C ILE A 124 8.57 -6.34 -3.83
N MET A 125 8.09 -7.25 -3.00
CA MET A 125 6.79 -7.12 -2.34
C MET A 125 6.97 -6.53 -0.94
N ILE A 126 6.39 -5.36 -0.69
CA ILE A 126 6.36 -4.72 0.63
C ILE A 126 4.97 -4.94 1.23
N GLY A 127 4.89 -5.93 2.11
CA GLY A 127 3.65 -6.37 2.74
C GLY A 127 3.12 -5.37 3.76
N VAL A 128 1.82 -5.08 3.70
CA VAL A 128 1.10 -4.36 4.75
C VAL A 128 0.07 -5.28 5.42
N ASN A 129 -0.11 -5.11 6.72
CA ASN A 129 -1.18 -5.79 7.44
C ASN A 129 -2.54 -5.23 7.00
N CYS A 130 -3.47 -6.11 6.67
CA CYS A 130 -4.80 -5.73 6.19
C CYS A 130 -5.85 -6.61 6.86
N GLY A 131 -6.78 -6.00 7.59
CA GLY A 131 -7.92 -6.69 8.22
C GLY A 131 -9.14 -6.83 7.30
N GLY A 132 -9.13 -6.16 6.15
CA GLY A 132 -10.26 -6.10 5.22
C GLY A 132 -10.26 -4.80 4.43
N THR A 133 -11.06 -4.74 3.38
CA THR A 133 -11.34 -3.51 2.61
C THR A 133 -12.82 -3.22 2.75
N LEU A 134 -13.18 -1.95 2.97
CA LEU A 134 -14.55 -1.55 3.25
C LEU A 134 -15.16 -0.88 2.01
N PRO A 135 -16.36 -1.27 1.57
CA PRO A 135 -17.01 -0.58 0.46
C PRO A 135 -17.32 0.89 0.82
N PRO A 136 -17.17 1.85 -0.11
CA PRO A 136 -17.35 3.29 0.15
C PRO A 136 -18.68 3.64 0.82
N VAL A 137 -19.81 3.19 0.25
CA VAL A 137 -21.15 3.60 0.70
C VAL A 137 -21.44 3.15 2.14
N PRO A 138 -21.25 1.87 2.52
CA PRO A 138 -21.38 1.46 3.92
C PRO A 138 -20.40 2.15 4.86
N THR A 139 -19.18 2.48 4.38
CA THR A 139 -18.18 3.19 5.21
C THR A 139 -18.64 4.61 5.51
N MET A 140 -19.16 5.34 4.53
CA MET A 140 -19.71 6.68 4.72
C MET A 140 -20.90 6.68 5.68
N ASN A 141 -21.79 5.68 5.57
CA ASN A 141 -22.90 5.52 6.51
C ASN A 141 -22.40 5.25 7.93
N MET A 142 -21.41 4.38 8.09
CA MET A 142 -20.79 4.10 9.40
C MET A 142 -20.16 5.37 10.01
N ILE A 143 -19.42 6.15 9.23
CA ILE A 143 -18.80 7.40 9.70
C ILE A 143 -19.86 8.39 10.19
N LYS A 144 -20.98 8.49 9.46
CA LYS A 144 -22.07 9.39 9.80
C LYS A 144 -22.91 8.91 10.98
N GLU A 145 -23.26 7.63 11.04
CA GLU A 145 -24.24 7.10 11.98
C GLU A 145 -23.62 6.60 13.29
N VAL A 146 -22.39 6.06 13.25
CA VAL A 146 -21.72 5.49 14.42
C VAL A 146 -20.74 6.48 15.04
N TYR A 147 -19.96 7.16 14.20
CA TYR A 147 -18.94 8.10 14.66
C TYR A 147 -19.45 9.55 14.70
N GLU A 148 -20.66 9.82 14.19
CA GLU A 148 -21.28 11.15 14.16
C GLU A 148 -20.39 12.22 13.49
N LEU A 149 -19.57 11.80 12.52
CA LEU A 149 -18.66 12.67 11.76
C LEU A 149 -19.20 12.91 10.34
N ASP A 150 -18.76 14.02 9.74
CA ASP A 150 -19.02 14.30 8.32
C ASP A 150 -18.08 13.47 7.42
N PRO A 151 -18.60 12.52 6.63
CA PRO A 151 -17.77 11.69 5.76
C PRO A 151 -16.95 12.50 4.75
N ASN A 152 -17.42 13.70 4.37
CA ASN A 152 -16.75 14.56 3.37
C ASN A 152 -15.65 15.43 3.97
N LYS A 153 -15.60 15.58 5.31
CA LYS A 153 -14.54 16.33 6.02
C LYS A 153 -13.50 15.41 6.66
N THR A 154 -13.65 14.10 6.47
CA THR A 154 -12.73 13.11 7.00
C THR A 154 -11.44 13.12 6.20
N THR A 155 -10.31 13.40 6.85
CA THR A 155 -8.99 13.53 6.20
C THR A 155 -8.11 12.29 6.33
N ARG A 156 -8.42 11.39 7.26
CA ARG A 156 -7.68 10.14 7.50
C ARG A 156 -8.60 9.09 8.11
N GLN A 157 -8.41 7.84 7.73
CA GLN A 157 -9.07 6.68 8.31
C GLN A 157 -8.01 5.74 8.90
N THR A 158 -8.04 5.56 10.22
CA THR A 158 -7.12 4.63 10.90
C THR A 158 -7.91 3.47 11.48
N ALA A 159 -7.68 2.26 10.98
CA ALA A 159 -8.24 1.05 11.54
C ALA A 159 -7.28 0.43 12.58
N ILE A 160 -7.53 0.70 13.86
CA ILE A 160 -6.88 0.02 14.97
C ILE A 160 -7.70 -1.22 15.36
N PRO A 161 -7.13 -2.44 15.38
CA PRO A 161 -7.84 -3.59 15.94
C PRO A 161 -8.14 -3.31 17.40
N PHE A 162 -9.40 -3.49 17.81
CA PHE A 162 -9.87 -3.24 19.18
C PHE A 162 -9.07 -4.03 20.25
N SER A 163 -8.32 -5.07 19.86
CA SER A 163 -7.42 -5.86 20.72
C SER A 163 -6.04 -5.22 20.97
N TRP A 164 -5.75 -4.06 20.39
CA TRP A 164 -4.47 -3.34 20.53
C TRP A 164 -4.61 -1.97 21.20
N CYS A 165 -5.83 -1.55 21.56
CA CYS A 165 -6.07 -0.46 22.51
C CYS A 165 -6.04 -1.06 23.92
N TRP A 166 -4.85 -1.05 24.53
CA TRP A 166 -4.70 -1.15 25.98
C TRP A 166 -4.68 0.26 26.56
#